data_AF-A0A956W192-F1
#
_entry.id   AF-A0A956W192-F1
#
_cell.length_a   1.000
_cell.length_b   1.000
_cell.length_c   1.000
_cell.angle_alpha   90.00
_cell.angle_beta   90.00
_cell.angle_gamma   90.00
#
_symmetry.space_group_name_H-M   'P 1'
#
loop_
_entity.id
_entity.type
_entity.pdbx_description
1 polymer ?
#
loop_
_entity_poly.entity_id
_entity_poly.type
_entity_poly.pdbx_seq_one_letter_code
_entity_poly.pdbx_strand_id
1 'polypeptide(L)'
;VTKGLLDEFGAKRVIDTPIAESGIVGAGIGAAMAGMRPMVELMTINFSFLAMDQIVNNAAKLHYMSNGQINIPLVIRMASGGGSQLAATHSHSLEGMYA
;
A
#
# COMPACT_ATOMS: atom_id res chain seq x y z
N VAL A 1 -7.65 10.25 8.61
CA VAL A 1 -6.60 9.56 9.39
C VAL A 1 -5.26 10.30 9.31
N THR A 2 -4.84 10.78 8.13
CA THR A 2 -3.54 11.47 7.92
C THR A 2 -3.57 12.99 8.09
N LYS A 3 -4.62 13.55 8.70
CA LYS A 3 -4.80 15.00 8.86
C LYS A 3 -3.67 15.59 9.72
N GLY A 4 -3.03 16.66 9.24
CA GLY A 4 -1.96 17.37 9.95
C GLY A 4 -0.55 16.78 9.77
N LEU A 5 -0.42 15.57 9.23
CA LEU A 5 0.91 14.94 9.05
C LEU A 5 1.78 15.69 8.03
N LEU A 6 1.18 16.26 6.99
CA LEU A 6 1.92 17.05 6.00
C LEU A 6 2.53 18.30 6.64
N ASP A 7 1.78 19.00 7.49
CA ASP A 7 2.24 20.19 8.18
C ASP A 7 3.33 19.87 9.22
N GLU A 8 3.18 18.73 9.92
CA GLU A 8 4.11 18.28 10.96
C GLU A 8 5.43 17.73 10.39
N PHE A 9 5.38 16.91 9.33
CA PHE A 9 6.54 16.17 8.82
C PHE A 9 7.05 16.65 7.46
N GLY A 10 6.31 17.53 6.79
CA GLY A 10 6.67 18.15 5.52
C GLY A 10 6.51 17.27 4.28
N ALA A 11 6.54 17.92 3.12
CA ALA A 11 6.32 17.31 1.80
C ALA A 11 7.39 16.29 1.37
N LYS A 12 8.50 16.17 2.10
CA LYS A 12 9.50 15.11 1.86
C LYS A 12 9.13 13.77 2.50
N ARG A 13 8.17 13.78 3.44
CA ARG A 13 7.75 12.60 4.23
C ARG A 13 6.31 12.20 3.97
N VAL A 14 5.47 13.17 3.63
CA VAL A 14 4.07 12.95 3.27
C VAL A 14 3.90 13.47 1.85
N ILE A 15 3.62 12.57 0.91
CA ILE A 15 3.61 12.85 -0.52
C ILE A 15 2.30 12.34 -1.09
N ASP A 16 1.55 13.23 -1.76
CA ASP A 16 0.40 12.84 -2.55
C ASP A 16 0.87 12.18 -3.87
N THR A 17 0.18 11.13 -4.27
CA THR A 17 0.51 10.33 -5.45
C THR A 17 -0.55 10.45 -6.54
N PRO A 18 -0.19 10.23 -7.82
CA PRO A 18 -1.19 9.99 -8.86
C PRO A 18 -2.12 8.81 -8.51
N ILE A 19 -3.33 8.80 -9.08
CA ILE A 19 -4.29 7.71 -8.92
C ILE A 19 -3.83 6.51 -9.77
N ALA A 20 -2.93 5.72 -9.22
CA ALA A 20 -2.39 4.51 -9.83
C ALA A 20 -1.86 3.56 -8.74
N GLU A 21 -2.70 2.67 -8.24
CA GLU A 21 -2.45 1.85 -7.04
C GLU A 21 -1.22 0.95 -7.21
N SER A 22 -1.03 0.35 -8.39
CA SER A 22 0.18 -0.40 -8.71
C SER A 22 1.44 0.49 -8.64
N GLY A 23 1.34 1.74 -9.13
CA GLY A 23 2.43 2.72 -9.03
C GLY A 23 2.72 3.12 -7.59
N ILE A 24 1.69 3.33 -6.78
CA ILE A 24 1.80 3.67 -5.34
C ILE A 24 2.52 2.54 -4.59
N VAL A 25 2.06 1.30 -4.72
CA VAL A 25 2.66 0.15 -4.04
C VAL A 25 4.06 -0.11 -4.59
N GLY A 26 4.26 -0.06 -5.91
CA GLY A 26 5.57 -0.24 -6.53
C GLY A 26 6.60 0.79 -6.07
N ALA A 27 6.22 2.06 -5.96
CA ALA A 27 7.07 3.11 -5.40
C ALA A 27 7.40 2.83 -3.92
N GLY A 28 6.42 2.36 -3.13
CA GLY A 28 6.64 1.90 -1.76
C GLY A 28 7.64 0.76 -1.67
N ILE A 29 7.54 -0.25 -2.54
CA ILE A 29 8.50 -1.36 -2.60
C ILE A 29 9.90 -0.83 -2.94
N GLY A 30 10.03 0.01 -3.97
CA GLY A 30 11.31 0.60 -4.35
C GLY A 30 11.93 1.45 -3.22
N ALA A 31 11.11 2.22 -2.52
CA ALA A 31 11.53 2.98 -1.35
C ALA A 31 12.02 2.08 -0.21
N ALA A 32 11.33 0.95 0.03
CA ALA A 32 11.73 -0.03 1.02
C ALA A 32 13.06 -0.71 0.65
N MET A 33 13.25 -1.05 -0.63
CA MET A 33 14.52 -1.57 -1.15
C MET A 33 15.68 -0.59 -0.98
N ALA A 34 15.40 0.72 -1.08
CA ALA A 34 16.37 1.78 -0.84
C ALA A 34 16.68 2.01 0.65
N GLY A 35 16.13 1.20 1.56
CA GLY A 35 16.39 1.27 3.00
C GLY A 35 15.42 2.15 3.80
N MET A 36 14.37 2.69 3.17
CA MET A 36 13.32 3.43 3.88
C MET A 36 12.29 2.49 4.52
N ARG A 37 11.40 3.04 5.35
CA ARG A 37 10.26 2.33 5.97
C ARG A 37 8.95 2.97 5.54
N PRO A 38 8.52 2.72 4.29
CA PRO A 38 7.37 3.40 3.71
C PRO A 38 6.04 2.88 4.30
N MET A 39 5.11 3.81 4.47
CA MET A 39 3.70 3.52 4.67
C MET A 39 2.94 4.07 3.46
N VAL A 40 2.37 3.17 2.65
CA VAL A 40 1.57 3.54 1.48
C VAL A 40 0.09 3.34 1.80
N GLU A 41 -0.75 4.17 1.20
CA GLU A 41 -2.19 4.17 1.43
C GLU A 41 -2.94 3.93 0.13
N LEU A 42 -3.84 2.95 0.13
CA LEU A 42 -4.88 2.84 -0.89
C LEU A 42 -6.20 3.31 -0.27
N MET A 43 -6.97 4.08 -1.03
CA MET A 43 -8.21 4.70 -0.52
C MET A 43 -9.20 3.68 0.06
N THR A 44 -9.32 2.52 -0.59
CA THR A 44 -10.15 1.40 -0.14
C THR A 44 -9.54 0.08 -0.59
N ILE A 45 -9.83 -1.00 0.15
CA ILE A 45 -9.40 -2.37 -0.18
C ILE A 45 -9.89 -2.81 -1.56
N ASN A 46 -10.97 -2.23 -2.08
CA ASN A 46 -11.48 -2.55 -3.41
C ASN A 46 -10.48 -2.23 -4.52
N PHE A 47 -9.66 -1.19 -4.35
CA PHE A 47 -8.65 -0.81 -5.35
C PHE A 47 -7.34 -1.57 -5.18
N SER A 48 -7.24 -2.43 -4.17
CA SER A 48 -6.08 -3.30 -4.00
C SER A 48 -5.94 -4.31 -5.14
N PHE A 49 -7.04 -4.63 -5.84
CA PHE A 49 -7.01 -5.43 -7.08
C PHE A 49 -6.10 -4.83 -8.14
N LEU A 50 -6.04 -3.50 -8.25
CA LEU A 50 -5.20 -2.79 -9.21
C LEU A 50 -3.71 -2.88 -8.87
N ALA A 51 -3.37 -3.16 -7.60
CA ALA A 51 -2.01 -3.32 -7.11
C ALA A 51 -1.64 -4.77 -6.78
N MET A 52 -2.49 -5.75 -7.09
CA MET A 52 -2.34 -7.12 -6.59
C MET A 52 -1.03 -7.77 -7.02
N ASP A 53 -0.58 -7.50 -8.25
CA ASP A 53 0.72 -7.97 -8.75
C ASP A 53 1.89 -7.44 -7.90
N GLN A 54 1.89 -6.15 -7.58
CA GLN A 54 2.92 -5.55 -6.73
C GLN A 54 2.90 -6.13 -5.31
N ILE A 55 1.72 -6.40 -4.75
CA ILE A 55 1.61 -6.94 -3.39
C ILE A 55 2.05 -8.41 -3.35
N VAL A 56 1.45 -9.25 -4.20
CA VAL A 56 1.57 -10.71 -4.14
C VAL A 56 2.84 -11.21 -4.81
N ASN A 57 3.20 -10.67 -5.98
CA ASN A 57 4.34 -11.16 -6.74
C ASN A 57 5.64 -10.46 -6.37
N ASN A 58 5.59 -9.20 -5.93
CA ASN A 58 6.79 -8.45 -5.56
C ASN A 58 6.95 -8.34 -4.03
N ALA A 59 6.15 -7.53 -3.34
CA ALA A 59 6.35 -7.22 -1.92
C ALA A 59 6.46 -8.48 -1.04
N ALA A 60 5.56 -9.46 -1.22
CA ALA A 60 5.55 -10.69 -0.44
C ALA A 60 6.70 -11.65 -0.77
N LYS A 61 7.24 -11.63 -2.00
CA LYS A 61 8.18 -12.67 -2.49
C LYS A 61 9.62 -12.19 -2.61
N LEU A 62 9.87 -10.89 -2.77
CA LEU A 62 11.21 -10.35 -3.03
C LEU A 62 12.25 -10.77 -1.98
N HIS A 63 11.85 -10.86 -0.70
CA HIS A 63 12.76 -11.34 0.35
C HIS A 63 13.20 -12.79 0.12
N TYR A 64 12.24 -13.66 -0.20
CA TYR A 64 12.52 -15.07 -0.50
C TYR A 64 13.30 -15.23 -1.81
N MET A 65 12.88 -14.55 -2.88
CA MET A 65 13.52 -14.62 -4.21
C MET A 65 14.96 -14.10 -4.21
N SER A 66 15.27 -13.15 -3.34
CA SER A 66 16.63 -12.61 -3.17
C SER A 66 17.49 -13.38 -2.18
N ASN A 67 17.03 -14.54 -1.69
CA ASN A 67 17.71 -15.32 -0.65
C ASN A 67 18.05 -14.45 0.59
N GLY A 68 17.10 -13.61 1.01
CA GLY A 68 17.23 -12.74 2.17
C GLY A 68 18.02 -11.45 1.95
N GLN A 69 18.57 -11.21 0.76
CA GLN A 69 19.38 -10.01 0.50
C GLN A 69 18.55 -8.72 0.45
N ILE A 70 17.31 -8.81 -0.01
CA ILE A 70 16.38 -7.67 -0.09
C ILE A 70 15.34 -7.84 1.01
N ASN A 71 15.16 -6.82 1.86
CA ASN A 71 14.07 -6.79 2.83
C ASN A 71 13.07 -5.70 2.43
N ILE A 72 11.77 -5.99 2.52
CA ILE A 72 10.68 -5.05 2.16
C ILE A 72 9.87 -4.70 3.41
N PRO A 73 10.36 -3.79 4.29
CA PRO A 73 9.62 -3.32 5.45
C PRO A 73 8.55 -2.28 5.07
N LEU A 74 7.56 -2.71 4.28
CA LEU A 74 6.45 -1.90 3.76
C LEU A 74 5.17 -2.12 4.56
N VAL A 75 4.46 -1.03 4.88
CA VAL A 75 3.08 -1.09 5.40
C VAL A 75 2.12 -0.58 4.34
N ILE A 76 1.11 -1.37 4.00
CA ILE A 76 0.03 -0.96 3.11
C ILE A 76 -1.25 -0.77 3.94
N ARG A 77 -1.74 0.47 3.99
CA ARG A 77 -2.95 0.85 4.73
C ARG A 77 -4.13 0.96 3.76
N MET A 78 -5.25 0.34 4.09
CA MET A 78 -6.47 0.38 3.28
C MET A 78 -7.70 0.48 4.18
N ALA A 79 -8.75 1.17 3.73
CA ALA A 79 -10.07 1.10 4.37
C ALA A 79 -10.85 -0.13 3.84
N SER A 80 -11.44 -0.92 4.73
CA SER A 80 -12.19 -2.13 4.40
C SER A 80 -13.53 -2.18 5.16
N GLY A 81 -14.46 -2.98 4.67
CA GLY A 81 -15.74 -3.25 5.31
C GLY A 81 -16.92 -2.44 4.77
N GLY A 82 -18.13 -2.93 5.06
CA GLY A 82 -19.40 -2.30 4.69
C GLY A 82 -19.97 -1.38 5.79
N GLY A 83 -21.25 -1.04 5.67
CA GLY A 83 -22.01 -0.32 6.70
C GLY A 83 -21.98 1.21 6.60
N SER A 84 -21.17 1.77 5.70
CA SER A 84 -21.06 3.23 5.48
C SER A 84 -21.81 3.72 4.23
N GLN A 85 -22.69 2.88 3.63
CA GLN A 85 -23.47 3.21 2.44
C GLN A 85 -22.64 3.67 1.22
N LEU A 86 -21.42 3.13 1.06
CA LEU A 86 -20.45 3.55 0.03
C LEU A 86 -20.60 2.81 -1.32
N ALA A 87 -21.71 2.11 -1.53
CA ALA A 87 -22.01 1.32 -2.72
C ALA A 87 -21.03 0.15 -3.01
N ALA A 88 -21.17 -0.45 -4.19
CA ALA A 88 -20.53 -1.71 -4.55
C ALA A 88 -18.99 -1.66 -4.56
N THR A 89 -18.40 -0.53 -4.95
CA THR A 89 -16.94 -0.42 -5.13
C THR A 89 -16.16 0.02 -3.88
N HIS A 90 -16.83 0.16 -2.73
CA HIS A 90 -16.20 0.64 -1.49
C HIS A 90 -16.61 -0.17 -0.25
N SER A 91 -17.21 -1.36 -0.43
CA SER A 91 -17.80 -2.13 0.66
C SER A 91 -17.31 -3.58 0.76
N HIS A 92 -16.35 -3.99 -0.09
CA HIS A 92 -15.79 -5.33 0.02
C HIS A 92 -14.97 -5.53 1.30
N SER A 93 -14.94 -6.79 1.74
CA SER A 93 -14.01 -7.33 2.74
C SER A 93 -13.17 -8.40 2.05
N LEU A 94 -11.91 -8.06 1.75
CA LEU A 94 -11.00 -8.88 0.92
C LEU A 94 -9.80 -9.42 1.70
N GLU A 95 -9.84 -9.38 3.03
CA GLU A 95 -8.80 -9.93 3.89
C GLU A 95 -8.46 -11.39 3.57
N GLY A 96 -9.45 -12.19 3.16
CA GLY A 96 -9.24 -13.59 2.74
C GLY A 96 -8.38 -13.76 1.49
N MET A 97 -8.18 -12.72 0.68
CA MET A 97 -7.24 -12.76 -0.46
C MET A 97 -5.78 -12.56 -0.04
N TYR A 98 -5.54 -12.04 1.16
CA TYR A 98 -4.20 -11.74 1.69
C TYR A 98 -3.73 -12.73 2.76
N ALA A 99 -4.59 -13.68 3.14
CA ALA A 99 -4.34 -14.69 4.16
C ALA A 99 -3.48 -15.85 3.65
#